data_AF-A0A9D7SAJ2-F1
#
_entry.id   AF-A0A9D7SAJ2-F1
#
_cell.length_a   1.000
_cell.length_b   1.000
_cell.length_c   1.000
_cell.angle_alpha   90.00
_cell.angle_beta   90.00
_cell.angle_gamma   90.00
#
_symmetry.space_group_name_H-M   'P 1'
#
loop_
_entity.id
_entity.type
_entity.pdbx_description
1 polymer ?
#
loop_
_entity_poly.entity_id
_entity_poly.type
_entity_poly.pdbx_seq_one_letter_code
_entity_poly.pdbx_strand_id
1 'polypeptide(L)' 'MNTIEVKGNWNEQKGKLKQKFAILTDNDLMFVEGKRDEMLGRLQIKLGKSKEELQTILSEL' A
#
# COMPACT_ATOMS: atom_id res chain seq x y z
N MET A 1 -12.32 -6.45 -15.50
CA MET A 1 -13.20 -6.29 -14.33
C MET A 1 -12.30 -6.07 -13.12
N ASN A 2 -12.33 -5.02 -12.29
CA ASN A 2 -13.00 -3.72 -12.23
C ASN A 2 -12.03 -2.82 -11.47
N THR A 3 -11.56 -1.73 -12.07
CA THR A 3 -10.61 -0.78 -11.43
C THR A 3 -11.22 -0.08 -10.20
N ILE A 4 -12.54 -0.20 -10.04
CA ILE A 4 -13.36 0.49 -9.04
C ILE A 4 -13.26 -0.17 -7.65
N GLU A 5 -13.18 -1.51 -7.57
CA GLU A 5 -13.09 -2.24 -6.29
C GLU A 5 -11.77 -1.94 -5.55
N VAL A 6 -10.74 -1.69 -6.33
CA VAL A 6 -9.38 -1.48 -5.81
C VAL A 6 -9.21 -0.12 -5.11
N LYS A 7 -10.00 0.90 -5.48
CA LYS A 7 -10.00 2.21 -4.80
C LYS A 7 -10.71 2.18 -3.45
N GLY A 8 -11.81 1.42 -3.34
CA GLY A 8 -12.54 1.24 -2.08
C GLY A 8 -11.67 0.54 -1.02
N ASN A 9 -10.96 -0.50 -1.44
CA ASN A 9 -10.10 -1.31 -0.56
C ASN A 9 -8.83 -0.54 -0.11
N TRP A 10 -8.24 0.30 -0.96
CA TRP A 10 -6.97 0.98 -0.62
C TRP A 10 -7.06 1.89 0.62
N ASN A 11 -8.16 2.61 0.82
CA ASN A 11 -8.32 3.47 1.99
C ASN A 11 -8.41 2.68 3.31
N GLU A 12 -8.89 1.45 3.27
CA GLU A 12 -8.88 0.56 4.42
C GLU A 12 -7.50 -0.09 4.62
N GLN A 13 -6.90 -0.58 3.53
CA GLN A 13 -5.54 -1.15 3.52
C GLN A 13 -4.51 -0.16 4.05
N LYS A 14 -4.57 1.12 3.67
CA LYS A 14 -3.64 2.14 4.20
C LYS A 14 -3.81 2.33 5.71
N GLY A 15 -5.04 2.26 6.23
CA GLY A 15 -5.32 2.37 7.66
C GLY A 15 -4.67 1.21 8.42
N LYS A 16 -4.92 -0.02 7.96
CA LYS A 16 -4.33 -1.23 8.53
C LYS A 16 -2.80 -1.25 8.40
N LEU A 17 -2.25 -0.77 7.28
CA LEU A 17 -0.79 -0.61 7.08
C LEU A 17 -0.17 0.36 8.09
N LYS A 18 -0.81 1.52 8.35
CA LYS A 18 -0.33 2.48 9.36
C LYS A 18 -0.37 1.89 10.77
N GLN A 19 -1.38 1.07 11.07
CA GLN A 19 -1.45 0.37 12.35
C GLN A 19 -0.37 -0.71 12.49
N LYS A 20 -0.11 -1.47 11.43
CA LYS A 20 0.92 -2.54 11.41
C LYS A 20 2.34 -1.98 11.37
N PHE A 21 2.54 -0.83 10.70
CA PHE A 21 3.84 -0.20 10.51
C PHE A 21 3.79 1.27 10.93
N ALA A 22 4.20 1.55 12.17
CA ALA A 22 4.27 2.91 12.71
C ALA A 22 5.20 3.86 11.92
N ILE A 23 6.10 3.30 11.09
CA ILE A 23 7.00 4.06 10.21
C ILE A 23 6.31 4.63 8.97
N LEU A 24 5.11 4.12 8.63
CA LEU A 24 4.35 4.59 7.48
C LEU A 24 3.51 5.81 7.85
N THR A 25 3.58 6.83 7.00
CA THR A 25 2.79 8.05 7.13
C THR A 25 1.74 8.11 6.03
N ASP A 26 0.80 9.05 6.16
CA ASP A 26 -0.22 9.26 5.13
C ASP A 26 0.39 9.59 3.75
N ASN A 27 1.53 10.29 3.74
CA ASN A 27 2.24 10.64 2.51
C ASN A 27 2.81 9.41 1.79
N ASP A 28 3.27 8.39 2.53
CA ASP A 28 3.82 7.17 1.91
C ASP A 28 2.74 6.30 1.28
N LEU A 29 1.52 6.40 1.79
CA LEU A 29 0.35 5.63 1.37
C LEU A 29 -0.59 6.44 0.47
N MET A 30 -0.15 7.63 0.07
CA MET A 30 -0.91 8.51 -0.81
C MET A 30 -0.97 7.89 -2.20
N PHE A 31 -2.14 7.34 -2.53
CA PHE A 31 -2.38 6.79 -3.86
C PHE A 31 -2.70 7.92 -4.83
N VAL A 32 -1.82 8.12 -5.81
CA VAL A 32 -2.09 8.96 -6.97
C VAL A 32 -2.47 8.05 -8.13
N GLU A 33 -3.61 8.34 -8.77
CA GLU A 33 -4.09 7.55 -9.91
C GLU A 33 -3.02 7.48 -11.01
N GLY A 34 -2.77 6.27 -11.53
CA GLY A 34 -1.69 6.02 -12.48
C GLY A 34 -0.29 5.86 -11.87
N LYS A 35 -0.07 6.17 -10.58
CA LYS A 35 1.23 6.05 -9.89
C LYS A 35 1.29 4.93 -8.85
N ARG A 36 0.47 3.90 -9.01
CA ARG A 36 0.45 2.75 -8.10
C ARG A 36 1.82 2.12 -7.92
N ASP A 37 2.53 1.90 -9.02
CA ASP A 37 3.82 1.22 -9.00
C ASP A 37 4.89 2.05 -8.27
N GLU A 38 4.87 3.38 -8.47
CA GLU A 38 5.75 4.33 -7.76
C GLU A 38 5.50 4.29 -6.24
N MET A 39 4.23 4.30 -5.82
CA MET A 39 3.85 4.18 -4.41
C MET A 39 4.30 2.84 -3.81
N LEU A 40 4.09 1.73 -4.51
CA LEU A 40 4.54 0.40 -4.08
C LEU A 40 6.08 0.32 -4.00
N GLY A 41 6.80 0.95 -4.92
CA GLY A 41 8.27 1.03 -4.88
C GLY A 41 8.78 1.78 -3.66
N ARG A 42 8.15 2.91 -3.31
CA ARG A 42 8.48 3.65 -2.08
C ARG A 42 8.21 2.81 -0.83
N LEU A 43 7.10 2.07 -0.79
CA LEU A 43 6.77 1.17 0.31
C LEU A 43 7.81 0.05 0.46
N GLN A 44 8.29 -0.53 -0.65
CA GLN A 44 9.35 -1.56 -0.61
C GLN A 44 10.61 -1.01 0.06
N ILE A 45 11.06 0.17 -0.36
CA ILE A 45 12.26 0.82 0.18
C ILE A 45 12.06 1.17 1.66
N LYS A 46 10.90 1.74 2.01
CA LYS A 46 10.64 2.23 3.37
C LYS A 46 10.44 1.11 4.38
N LEU A 47 9.75 0.05 3.99
CA LEU A 47 9.56 -1.14 4.83
C LEU A 47 10.76 -2.10 4.78
N GLY A 48 11.68 -1.92 3.83
CA GLY A 48 12.77 -2.85 3.56
C GLY A 48 12.27 -4.23 3.12
N LYS A 49 11.11 -4.28 2.45
CA LYS A 49 10.43 -5.52 2.07
C LYS A 49 10.40 -5.71 0.57
N SER A 50 10.57 -6.96 0.12
CA SER A 50 10.40 -7.33 -1.28
C SER A 50 8.96 -7.14 -1.73
N LYS A 51 8.77 -6.98 -3.05
CA LYS A 51 7.44 -6.87 -3.67
C LYS A 51 6.50 -8.02 -3.26
N GLU A 52 7.02 -9.24 -3.17
CA GLU A 52 6.27 -10.44 -2.75
C GLU A 52 5.75 -10.31 -1.31
N GLU A 53 6.62 -9.96 -0.36
CA GLU A 53 6.22 -9.73 1.04
C GLU A 53 5.17 -8.62 1.14
N LEU A 54 5.33 -7.55 0.36
CA LEU A 54 4.37 -6.45 0.33
C LEU A 54 3.02 -6.89 -0.23
N GLN A 55 3.00 -7.76 -1.24
CA GLN A 55 1.77 -8.36 -1.74
C GLN A 55 1.12 -9.27 -0.71
N THR A 56 1.88 -10.14 -0.04
CA THR A 56 1.36 -10.99 1.04
C THR A 56 0.72 -10.15 2.12
N ILE A 57 1.39 -9.09 2.58
CA ILE A 57 0.83 -8.16 3.56
C ILE A 57 -0.47 -7.55 3.04
N LEU A 58 -0.50 -7.03 1.81
CA LEU A 58 -1.70 -6.43 1.23
C LEU A 58 -2.86 -7.41 1.05
N SER A 59 -2.57 -8.70 0.80
CA SER A 59 -3.57 -9.76 0.71
C SER A 59 -4.10 -10.23 2.07
N GLU A 60 -3.33 -10.02 3.14
CA GLU A 60 -3.72 -10.34 4.53
C GLU A 60 -4.47 -9.20 5.25
N LEU A 61 -4.50 -8.00 4.65
CA LEU A 61 -5.19 -6.82 5.18
C LEU A 61 -6.62 -6.76 4.67
#